data_AF-A0A977XPQ0-F1
#
_entry.id   AF-A0A977XPQ0-F1
#
_cell.length_a   1.000
_cell.length_b   1.000
_cell.length_c   1.000
_cell.angle_alpha   90.00
_cell.angle_beta   90.00
_cell.angle_gamma   90.00
#
_symmetry.space_group_name_H-M   'P 1'
#
loop_
_entity.id
_entity.type
_entity.pdbx_description
1 polymer ?
#
loop_
_entity_poly.entity_id
_entity_poly.type
_entity_poly.pdbx_seq_one_letter_code
_entity_poly.pdbx_strand_id
1 'polypeptide(L)'
;MIVYVRFNSSHGFPVELEKGASIAELKKTVGRLQGVQPDQLRVIFAGRELCNESTLQGCDLPEQSTVHVVLPPSTSTQCSELVQQRRLGGGMESLTRLDLSSSRLTTASEGLAVILETDVSRQGDSVGHTETRGHSSFYVFCKTVCKAIQPGKLRVRCRDCKQGTLTLSRGPCCWDDVLLPNRIHGVCQSQDCDGRLAEFYLKCAAHPTCDNDTSAALDLIMTNTRRVPCIACTDIVTPVLVFQCAERHVICLDCFHLYCVTRLNERQFIQEPLVGYSLPCAAGCPDSLIKEVHHFRVLGDEQYERYQRYAAEECVLQMGGVLCPAPGCGAGLLPVDDGRRVCCELGNGLGCGFVFCRDCKEEYHEGPCRHMMAAATGSTLQGYIVDEEAALCARWDQASQDTIAKTTHPCPKCQVPVEKNGGCMHMVCPRPQCKFEWCWLCRVEWNRECMGNHWFG
;
A
#
# COMPACT_ATOMS: atom_id res chain seq x y z
N MET A 1 -2.11 33.27 16.39
CA MET A 1 -3.01 32.29 15.76
C MET A 1 -2.74 30.94 16.41
N ILE A 2 -3.76 30.21 16.84
CA ILE A 2 -3.60 28.89 17.47
C ILE A 2 -4.03 27.82 16.48
N VAL A 3 -3.18 26.81 16.26
CA VAL A 3 -3.48 25.61 15.46
C VAL A 3 -3.29 24.37 16.30
N TYR A 4 -4.14 23.36 16.12
CA TYR A 4 -4.01 22.07 16.79
C TYR A 4 -3.16 21.12 15.94
N VAL A 5 -2.04 20.66 16.48
CA VAL A 5 -1.12 19.76 15.78
C VAL A 5 -1.32 18.33 16.26
N ARG A 6 -1.70 17.43 15.35
CA ARG A 6 -1.70 15.97 15.57
C ARG A 6 -0.41 15.37 15.03
N PHE A 7 0.50 14.95 15.92
CA PHE A 7 1.75 14.26 15.59
C PHE A 7 1.72 12.83 16.13
N ASN A 8 1.62 11.84 15.24
CA ASN A 8 1.56 10.40 15.58
C ASN A 8 0.58 10.04 16.72
N SER A 9 -0.48 10.85 16.91
CA SER A 9 -1.46 10.72 17.98
C SER A 9 -2.86 11.09 17.49
N SER A 10 -3.88 10.54 18.14
CA SER A 10 -5.28 10.94 17.91
C SER A 10 -5.64 12.25 18.62
N HIS A 11 -4.82 12.66 19.60
CA HIS A 11 -4.95 13.95 20.27
C HIS A 11 -4.07 15.00 19.59
N GLY A 12 -4.61 16.19 19.41
CA GLY A 12 -3.86 17.34 18.89
C GLY A 12 -3.45 18.25 20.04
N PHE A 13 -2.22 18.75 20.05
CA PHE A 13 -1.77 19.74 21.02
C PHE A 13 -1.80 21.15 20.41
N PRO A 14 -2.13 22.20 21.18
CA PRO A 14 -2.17 23.56 20.65
C PRO A 14 -0.75 24.10 20.39
N VAL A 15 -0.56 24.74 19.24
CA VAL A 15 0.66 25.49 18.90
C VAL A 15 0.29 26.92 18.55
N GLU A 16 0.90 27.87 19.26
CA GLU A 16 0.74 29.30 19.02
C GLU A 16 1.76 29.79 18.00
N LEU A 17 1.29 30.40 16.91
CA LEU A 17 2.10 30.97 15.84
C LEU A 17 1.65 32.38 15.48
N GLU A 18 2.55 33.16 14.90
CA GLU A 18 2.23 34.47 14.35
C GLU A 18 1.33 34.35 13.12
N LYS A 19 0.48 35.37 12.86
CA LYS A 19 -0.52 35.31 11.77
C LYS A 19 0.10 35.19 10.37
N GLY A 20 1.35 35.61 10.17
CA GLY A 20 2.07 35.51 8.90
C GLY A 20 3.05 34.34 8.83
N ALA A 21 3.05 33.45 9.82
CA ALA A 21 4.04 32.38 9.89
C ALA A 21 3.95 31.42 8.69
N SER A 22 5.09 30.88 8.30
CA SER A 22 5.22 29.90 7.22
C SER A 22 5.03 28.46 7.72
N ILE A 23 4.74 27.54 6.80
CA ILE A 23 4.72 26.10 7.12
C ILE A 23 6.09 25.60 7.61
N ALA A 24 7.19 26.20 7.13
CA ALA A 24 8.54 25.90 7.62
C ALA A 24 8.71 26.24 9.11
N GLU A 25 8.12 27.34 9.60
CA GLU A 25 8.16 27.72 11.02
C GLU A 25 7.31 26.80 11.89
N LEU A 26 6.16 26.35 11.38
CA LEU A 26 5.35 25.31 12.03
C LEU A 26 6.15 24.01 12.17
N LYS A 27 6.80 23.53 11.09
CA LYS A 27 7.68 22.34 11.13
C LYS A 27 8.82 22.52 12.14
N LYS A 28 9.44 23.70 12.20
CA LYS A 28 10.51 24.00 13.16
C LYS A 28 10.03 23.95 14.61
N THR A 29 8.83 24.45 14.87
CA THR A 29 8.22 24.45 16.21
C THR A 29 7.86 23.03 16.64
N VAL A 30 7.19 22.28 15.76
CA VAL A 30 6.82 20.88 16.03
C VAL A 30 8.06 19.99 16.17
N GLY A 31 9.06 20.17 15.29
CA GLY A 31 10.33 19.44 15.38
C GLY A 31 11.07 19.67 16.69
N ARG A 32 11.05 20.91 17.22
CA ARG A 32 11.62 21.20 18.55
C ARG A 32 10.84 20.51 19.69
N LEU A 33 9.51 20.50 19.62
CA LEU A 33 8.66 19.90 20.64
C LEU A 33 8.75 18.37 20.65
N GLN A 34 8.94 17.76 19.48
CA GLN A 34 8.95 16.30 19.30
C GLN A 34 10.36 15.70 19.19
N GLY A 35 11.41 16.53 19.13
CA GLY A 35 12.80 16.07 18.99
C GLY A 35 13.16 15.53 17.61
N VAL A 36 12.48 15.99 16.55
CA VAL A 36 12.65 15.53 15.15
C VAL A 36 13.13 16.69 14.26
N GLN A 37 13.96 16.39 13.26
CA GLN A 37 14.47 17.42 12.34
C GLN A 37 13.34 17.99 11.47
N PRO A 38 13.23 19.33 11.29
CA PRO A 38 12.13 19.95 10.57
C PRO A 38 12.00 19.47 9.11
N ASP A 39 13.13 19.21 8.46
CA ASP A 39 13.20 18.78 7.05
C ASP A 39 12.62 17.38 6.82
N GLN A 40 12.51 16.59 7.88
CA GLN A 40 11.90 15.26 7.82
C GLN A 40 10.39 15.32 8.03
N LEU A 41 9.82 16.45 8.45
CA LEU A 41 8.40 16.56 8.74
C LEU A 41 7.59 16.93 7.50
N ARG A 42 6.42 16.31 7.33
CA ARG A 42 5.40 16.70 6.35
C ARG A 42 4.17 17.24 7.10
N VAL A 43 3.61 18.35 6.63
CA VAL A 43 2.42 18.99 7.22
C VAL A 43 1.25 18.78 6.27
N ILE A 44 0.12 18.36 6.81
CA ILE A 44 -1.06 17.97 6.05
C ILE A 44 -2.26 18.73 6.59
N PHE A 45 -3.05 19.30 5.69
CA PHE A 45 -4.33 19.92 6.01
C PHE A 45 -5.37 19.54 4.96
N ALA A 46 -6.57 19.14 5.39
CA ALA A 46 -7.66 18.69 4.53
C ALA A 46 -7.26 17.60 3.49
N GLY A 47 -6.27 16.76 3.84
CA GLY A 47 -5.74 15.71 2.97
C GLY A 47 -4.69 16.16 1.94
N ARG A 48 -4.36 17.45 1.88
CA ARG A 48 -3.31 17.98 1.01
C ARG A 48 -2.03 18.25 1.81
N GLU A 49 -0.89 17.93 1.23
CA GLU A 49 0.39 18.35 1.81
C GLU A 49 0.61 19.85 1.58
N LEU A 50 1.04 20.54 2.64
CA LEU A 50 1.35 21.97 2.57
C LEU A 50 2.86 22.18 2.34
N CYS A 51 3.19 23.03 1.37
CA CYS A 51 4.58 23.34 1.00
C CYS A 51 5.25 24.27 2.02
N ASN A 52 6.57 24.17 2.16
CA ASN A 52 7.35 24.98 3.11
C ASN A 52 7.24 26.49 2.85
N GLU A 53 7.11 26.88 1.58
CA GLU A 53 7.03 28.28 1.14
C GLU A 53 5.64 28.89 1.33
N SER A 54 4.62 28.07 1.59
CA SER A 54 3.26 28.54 1.81
C SER A 54 3.13 29.18 3.20
N THR A 55 2.38 30.28 3.28
CA THR A 55 2.03 30.91 4.56
C THR A 55 0.76 30.28 5.13
N LEU A 56 0.59 30.33 6.45
CA LEU A 56 -0.62 29.81 7.10
C LEU A 56 -1.89 30.50 6.59
N GLN A 57 -1.82 31.81 6.30
CA GLN A 57 -2.92 32.56 5.67
C GLN A 57 -3.18 32.15 4.21
N GLY A 58 -2.12 31.86 3.44
CA GLY A 58 -2.26 31.42 2.05
C GLY A 58 -2.77 29.99 1.89
N CYS A 59 -2.83 29.22 2.98
CA CYS A 59 -3.37 27.85 3.01
C CYS A 59 -4.83 27.78 3.50
N ASP A 60 -5.52 28.92 3.64
CA ASP A 60 -6.87 29.03 4.19
C ASP A 60 -7.05 28.26 5.52
N LEU A 61 -6.07 28.38 6.43
CA LEU A 61 -6.15 27.78 7.77
C LEU A 61 -6.86 28.73 8.75
N PRO A 62 -8.15 28.52 9.09
CA PRO A 62 -8.82 29.33 10.12
C PRO A 62 -8.19 29.11 11.52
N GLU A 63 -8.44 30.05 12.43
CA GLU A 63 -8.08 29.88 13.84
C GLU A 63 -8.70 28.60 14.41
N GLN A 64 -7.92 27.85 15.20
CA GLN A 64 -8.29 26.55 15.78
C GLN A 64 -8.40 25.38 14.77
N SER A 65 -7.84 25.51 13.56
CA SER A 65 -7.71 24.40 12.61
C SER A 65 -6.83 23.26 13.14
N THR A 66 -7.17 22.01 12.79
CA THR A 66 -6.33 20.85 13.07
C THR A 66 -5.44 20.53 11.87
N VAL A 67 -4.13 20.48 12.09
CA VAL A 67 -3.12 20.08 11.10
C VAL A 67 -2.46 18.77 11.53
N HIS A 68 -2.18 17.90 10.58
CA HIS A 68 -1.48 16.64 10.83
C HIS A 68 -0.01 16.79 10.46
N VAL A 69 0.88 16.41 11.37
CA VAL A 69 2.31 16.42 11.13
C VAL A 69 2.82 14.98 11.21
N VAL A 70 3.51 14.54 10.16
CA VAL A 70 3.94 13.15 10.01
C VAL A 70 5.42 13.06 9.66
N LEU A 71 6.03 11.96 10.07
CA LEU A 71 7.37 11.54 9.65
C LEU A 71 7.22 10.48 8.55
N PRO A 72 7.52 10.80 7.27
CA PRO A 72 7.51 9.81 6.20
C PRO A 72 8.64 8.79 6.40
N PRO A 73 8.47 7.54 5.94
CA PRO A 73 9.52 6.53 6.00
C PRO A 73 10.73 6.98 5.19
N SER A 74 11.92 6.60 5.63
CA SER A 74 13.20 6.88 4.97
C SER A 74 13.37 6.07 3.67
N THR A 75 12.41 6.12 2.75
CA THR A 75 12.52 5.45 1.46
C THR A 75 13.05 6.44 0.44
N SER A 76 14.22 6.10 -0.12
CA SER A 76 14.80 6.59 -1.40
C SER A 76 16.06 7.48 -1.40
N THR A 77 16.96 7.46 -0.40
CA THR A 77 18.30 8.11 -0.61
C THR A 77 19.54 7.45 0.01
N GLN A 78 19.45 6.42 0.86
CA GLN A 78 20.67 5.85 1.49
C GLN A 78 20.68 4.31 1.60
N CYS A 79 20.29 3.60 0.54
CA CYS A 79 20.30 2.13 0.52
C CYS A 79 21.62 1.50 0.04
N SER A 80 22.72 2.26 -0.09
CA SER A 80 24.00 1.72 -0.58
C SER A 80 25.02 1.33 0.50
N GLU A 81 24.87 1.76 1.76
CA GLU A 81 25.97 1.63 2.74
C GLU A 81 25.69 0.77 3.97
N LEU A 82 24.44 0.35 4.23
CA LEU A 82 24.10 -0.37 5.47
C LEU A 82 24.00 -1.90 5.34
N VAL A 83 24.27 -2.48 4.16
CA VAL A 83 24.13 -3.93 3.91
C VAL A 83 25.34 -4.76 4.36
N GLN A 84 26.43 -4.15 4.84
CA GLN A 84 27.69 -4.87 5.07
C GLN A 84 27.92 -5.39 6.50
N GLN A 85 27.06 -5.13 7.50
CA GLN A 85 27.44 -5.37 8.91
C GLN A 85 26.47 -6.10 9.85
N ARG A 86 25.39 -6.75 9.40
CA ARG A 86 24.58 -7.59 10.31
C ARG A 86 24.30 -8.99 9.78
N ARG A 87 25.37 -9.79 9.75
CA ARG A 87 25.29 -11.25 9.92
C ARG A 87 25.48 -11.52 11.41
N LEU A 88 24.50 -12.12 12.09
CA LEU A 88 24.61 -13.13 13.16
C LEU A 88 23.33 -13.16 14.03
N GLY A 89 22.63 -14.30 14.00
CA GLY A 89 21.62 -14.78 14.97
C GLY A 89 20.25 -14.09 14.89
N GLY A 90 19.10 -14.74 15.00
CA GLY A 90 18.70 -16.12 15.32
C GLY A 90 17.15 -16.12 15.28
N GLY A 91 16.54 -17.23 14.87
CA GLY A 91 15.11 -17.29 14.53
C GLY A 91 14.14 -17.46 15.71
N MET A 92 12.85 -17.31 15.43
CA MET A 92 11.79 -18.26 15.80
C MET A 92 10.44 -17.88 15.17
N GLU A 93 9.85 -18.90 14.52
CA GLU A 93 8.46 -19.35 14.50
C GLU A 93 7.30 -18.36 14.82
N SER A 94 6.30 -18.27 13.95
CA SER A 94 5.05 -19.08 14.08
C SER A 94 3.87 -18.53 13.25
N LEU A 95 3.29 -19.45 12.48
CA LEU A 95 1.87 -19.74 12.21
C LEU A 95 0.81 -18.63 12.46
N THR A 96 0.04 -18.30 11.42
CA THR A 96 -1.31 -18.88 11.22
C THR A 96 -1.94 -18.34 9.93
N ARG A 97 -2.45 -19.28 9.11
CA ARG A 97 -3.32 -19.06 7.96
C ARG A 97 -4.77 -19.16 8.45
N LEU A 98 -5.64 -18.28 7.96
CA LEU A 98 -7.07 -18.56 7.85
C LEU A 98 -7.52 -18.19 6.43
N ASP A 99 -8.12 -19.18 5.79
CA ASP A 99 -8.57 -19.23 4.40
C ASP A 99 -10.08 -18.94 4.41
N LEU A 100 -10.51 -17.91 3.69
CA LEU A 100 -11.92 -17.58 3.51
C LEU A 100 -12.20 -17.41 2.01
N SER A 101 -12.35 -18.54 1.34
CA SER A 101 -12.99 -18.60 0.03
C SER A 101 -14.51 -18.56 0.22
N SER A 102 -15.15 -17.50 -0.27
CA SER A 102 -16.42 -17.59 -0.99
C SER A 102 -16.93 -16.23 -1.48
N SER A 103 -17.60 -16.30 -2.63
CA SER A 103 -18.57 -15.34 -3.16
C SER A 103 -18.01 -14.15 -3.93
N ARG A 104 -17.68 -14.35 -5.21
CA ARG A 104 -17.93 -13.32 -6.25
C ARG A 104 -18.44 -13.97 -7.55
N LEU A 105 -19.48 -13.32 -8.08
CA LEU A 105 -20.40 -13.79 -9.11
C LEU A 105 -19.76 -13.82 -10.50
N THR A 106 -20.23 -14.78 -11.29
CA THR A 106 -19.94 -14.98 -12.72
C THR A 106 -20.66 -13.95 -13.58
N THR A 107 -19.95 -13.37 -14.54
CA THR A 107 -20.56 -12.74 -15.72
C THR A 107 -20.00 -13.41 -16.97
N ALA A 108 -20.89 -14.12 -17.67
CA ALA A 108 -20.69 -14.56 -19.04
C ALA A 108 -21.32 -13.52 -19.97
N SER A 109 -20.66 -13.19 -21.07
CA SER A 109 -21.34 -12.68 -22.26
C SER A 109 -20.59 -13.11 -23.51
N GLU A 110 -21.31 -13.85 -24.34
CA GLU A 110 -21.02 -14.16 -25.73
C GLU A 110 -21.39 -12.97 -26.64
N GLY A 111 -20.89 -12.98 -27.87
CA GLY A 111 -21.32 -12.08 -28.95
C GLY A 111 -20.15 -11.63 -29.84
N LEU A 112 -19.78 -12.43 -30.84
CA LEU A 112 -20.16 -12.31 -32.26
C LEU A 112 -19.27 -11.35 -33.07
N ALA A 113 -18.62 -11.96 -34.06
CA ALA A 113 -17.65 -11.37 -34.98
C ALA A 113 -18.30 -10.54 -36.09
N VAL A 114 -17.61 -9.48 -36.51
CA VAL A 114 -17.75 -8.90 -37.85
C VAL A 114 -16.34 -8.58 -38.38
N ILE A 115 -16.02 -9.20 -39.50
CA ILE A 115 -14.78 -9.09 -40.27
C ILE A 115 -14.96 -7.93 -41.25
N LEU A 116 -14.00 -7.00 -41.33
CA LEU A 116 -13.63 -6.34 -42.59
C LEU A 116 -12.12 -6.05 -42.60
N GLU A 117 -11.52 -6.42 -43.73
CA GLU A 117 -10.10 -6.56 -44.03
C GLU A 117 -9.41 -5.25 -44.45
N THR A 118 -8.09 -5.26 -44.26
CA THR A 118 -7.02 -4.67 -45.10
C THR A 118 -7.03 -3.16 -45.38
N ASP A 119 -5.96 -2.45 -44.97
CA ASP A 119 -4.78 -2.37 -45.85
C ASP A 119 -3.49 -1.81 -45.19
N VAL A 120 -2.38 -2.21 -45.80
CA VAL A 120 -0.97 -2.17 -45.36
C VAL A 120 -0.31 -0.83 -45.71
N SER A 121 0.61 -0.32 -44.87
CA SER A 121 1.89 0.28 -45.31
C SER A 121 2.91 0.48 -44.17
N ARG A 122 4.16 0.13 -44.48
CA ARG A 122 5.34 -0.01 -43.61
C ARG A 122 6.26 1.22 -43.68
N GLN A 123 6.97 1.51 -42.58
CA GLN A 123 8.38 1.97 -42.46
C GLN A 123 8.58 2.31 -40.97
N GLY A 124 9.51 1.76 -40.17
CA GLY A 124 10.82 1.18 -40.42
C GLY A 124 11.85 2.14 -39.83
N ASP A 125 12.29 1.95 -38.57
CA ASP A 125 13.57 2.48 -38.10
C ASP A 125 14.10 1.85 -36.80
N SER A 126 15.41 1.98 -36.68
CA SER A 126 16.42 1.13 -36.06
C SER A 126 16.49 1.05 -34.53
N VAL A 127 16.98 -0.12 -34.09
CA VAL A 127 17.22 -0.60 -32.73
C VAL A 127 18.30 0.22 -31.99
N GLY A 128 17.91 0.90 -30.92
CA GLY A 128 18.80 1.38 -29.86
C GLY A 128 18.79 0.41 -28.68
N HIS A 129 19.95 -0.17 -28.36
CA HIS A 129 20.15 -0.96 -27.14
C HIS A 129 19.83 -0.12 -25.90
N THR A 130 18.67 -0.37 -25.30
CA THR A 130 18.28 0.19 -24.00
C THR A 130 18.68 -0.81 -22.92
N GLU A 131 19.52 -0.39 -21.98
CA GLU A 131 19.77 -1.14 -20.75
C GLU A 131 18.44 -1.43 -20.05
N THR A 132 18.02 -2.69 -20.06
CA THR A 132 16.77 -3.16 -19.46
C THR A 132 16.86 -3.07 -17.93
N ARG A 133 16.46 -1.92 -17.36
CA ARG A 133 16.05 -1.85 -15.95
C ARG A 133 15.03 -2.97 -15.72
N GLY A 134 15.30 -3.84 -14.75
CA GLY A 134 14.48 -5.03 -14.49
C GLY A 134 13.04 -4.65 -14.17
N HIS A 135 12.15 -4.78 -15.14
CA HIS A 135 10.71 -4.58 -14.96
C HIS A 135 10.15 -5.78 -14.18
N SER A 136 10.03 -5.63 -12.86
CA SER A 136 9.15 -6.51 -12.08
C SER A 136 7.74 -5.94 -12.10
N SER A 137 6.76 -6.82 -12.30
CA SER A 137 5.33 -6.51 -12.24
C SER A 137 4.74 -6.81 -10.86
N PHE A 138 5.52 -7.43 -9.97
CA PHE A 138 5.07 -7.85 -8.66
C PHE A 138 5.79 -7.05 -7.58
N TYR A 139 5.06 -6.70 -6.52
CA TYR A 139 5.61 -6.05 -5.33
C TYR A 139 5.30 -6.87 -4.09
N VAL A 140 6.24 -6.86 -3.14
CA VAL A 140 6.13 -7.54 -1.86
C VAL A 140 6.60 -6.65 -0.73
N PHE A 141 6.08 -6.88 0.48
CA PHE A 141 6.70 -6.33 1.68
C PHE A 141 7.75 -7.30 2.23
N CYS A 142 9.04 -6.93 2.15
CA CYS A 142 10.12 -7.73 2.71
C CYS A 142 10.26 -7.45 4.21
N LYS A 143 9.86 -8.41 5.05
CA LYS A 143 9.87 -8.29 6.52
C LYS A 143 11.27 -8.50 7.14
N THR A 144 12.14 -9.25 6.46
CA THR A 144 13.37 -9.78 7.04
C THR A 144 14.55 -8.82 6.93
N VAL A 145 14.91 -8.46 5.69
CA VAL A 145 16.14 -7.68 5.41
C VAL A 145 15.82 -6.23 5.10
N CYS A 146 14.89 -5.96 4.19
CA CYS A 146 14.67 -4.61 3.68
C CYS A 146 13.73 -3.77 4.55
N LYS A 147 12.79 -4.40 5.28
CA LYS A 147 11.70 -3.73 6.01
C LYS A 147 10.95 -2.69 5.17
N ALA A 148 10.80 -2.98 3.88
CA ALA A 148 10.26 -2.06 2.90
C ALA A 148 9.57 -2.82 1.77
N ILE A 149 8.78 -2.08 0.99
CA ILE A 149 8.19 -2.56 -0.25
C ILE A 149 9.30 -2.72 -1.29
N GLN A 150 9.39 -3.91 -1.87
CA GLN A 150 10.43 -4.28 -2.83
C GLN A 150 9.81 -5.02 -4.02
N PRO A 151 10.49 -5.04 -5.18
CA PRO A 151 10.10 -5.91 -6.27
C PRO A 151 10.05 -7.37 -5.79
N GLY A 152 8.98 -8.06 -6.17
CA GLY A 152 8.74 -9.45 -5.87
C GLY A 152 9.20 -10.37 -7.00
N LYS A 153 9.53 -11.61 -6.64
CA LYS A 153 9.74 -12.73 -7.56
C LYS A 153 8.68 -13.79 -7.30
N LEU A 154 7.83 -14.04 -8.28
CA LEU A 154 6.83 -15.11 -8.23
C LEU A 154 7.50 -16.48 -8.37
N ARG A 155 7.07 -17.44 -7.55
CA ARG A 155 7.54 -18.82 -7.54
C ARG A 155 6.35 -19.76 -7.36
N VAL A 156 6.56 -21.02 -7.76
CA VAL A 156 5.58 -22.08 -7.63
C VAL A 156 6.24 -23.33 -7.07
N ARG A 157 5.49 -24.06 -6.24
CA ARG A 157 5.88 -25.37 -5.70
C ARG A 157 4.66 -26.28 -5.63
N CYS A 158 4.91 -27.58 -5.48
CA CYS A 158 3.85 -28.54 -5.18
C CYS A 158 3.26 -28.24 -3.81
N ARG A 159 1.92 -28.18 -3.71
CA ARG A 159 1.23 -27.96 -2.44
C ARG A 159 1.55 -29.05 -1.41
N ASP A 160 1.67 -30.30 -1.85
CA ASP A 160 1.79 -31.46 -0.97
C ASP A 160 3.23 -31.66 -0.47
N CYS A 161 4.22 -31.84 -1.37
CA CYS A 161 5.62 -32.04 -0.96
C CYS A 161 6.43 -30.75 -0.77
N LYS A 162 5.88 -29.57 -1.07
CA LYS A 162 6.56 -28.25 -1.01
C LYS A 162 7.80 -28.08 -1.89
N GLN A 163 8.07 -29.01 -2.81
CA GLN A 163 9.19 -28.91 -3.74
C GLN A 163 8.83 -28.14 -5.02
N GLY A 164 9.81 -27.46 -5.61
CA GLY A 164 9.69 -26.74 -6.89
C GLY A 164 9.68 -27.64 -8.13
N THR A 165 9.21 -28.88 -8.01
CA THR A 165 9.20 -29.92 -9.05
C THR A 165 7.83 -30.09 -9.71
N LEU A 166 6.90 -29.17 -9.49
CA LEU A 166 5.56 -29.22 -10.06
C LEU A 166 5.56 -28.63 -11.47
N THR A 167 5.20 -29.44 -12.47
CA THR A 167 4.97 -28.96 -13.84
C THR A 167 3.53 -28.52 -14.00
N LEU A 168 3.33 -27.25 -14.33
CA LEU A 168 1.99 -26.66 -14.46
C LEU A 168 1.30 -27.08 -15.75
N SER A 169 -0.01 -27.29 -15.68
CA SER A 169 -0.86 -27.49 -16.87
C SER A 169 -1.02 -26.21 -17.70
N ARG A 170 -1.07 -25.05 -17.02
CA ARG A 170 -1.08 -23.71 -17.59
C ARG A 170 -0.36 -22.73 -16.66
N GLY A 171 0.20 -21.67 -17.22
CA GLY A 171 0.73 -20.54 -16.43
C GLY A 171 -0.40 -19.70 -15.80
N PRO A 172 -0.12 -18.96 -14.71
CA PRO A 172 -1.03 -17.96 -14.17
C PRO A 172 -1.22 -16.81 -15.16
N CYS A 173 -2.44 -16.28 -15.21
CA CYS A 173 -2.80 -15.15 -16.06
C CYS A 173 -3.28 -13.92 -15.27
N CYS A 174 -3.53 -14.05 -13.96
CA CYS A 174 -4.02 -12.98 -13.10
C CYS A 174 -3.65 -13.25 -11.63
N TRP A 175 -3.91 -12.28 -10.75
CA TRP A 175 -3.68 -12.45 -9.30
C TRP A 175 -4.54 -13.56 -8.68
N ASP A 176 -5.78 -13.76 -9.15
CA ASP A 176 -6.65 -14.82 -8.63
C ASP A 176 -6.06 -16.23 -8.81
N ASP A 177 -5.37 -16.47 -9.92
CA ASP A 177 -4.68 -17.74 -10.19
C ASP A 177 -3.55 -18.03 -9.18
N VAL A 178 -3.00 -16.98 -8.56
CA VAL A 178 -1.83 -17.02 -7.68
C VAL A 178 -2.21 -16.97 -6.20
N LEU A 179 -3.17 -16.10 -5.85
CA LEU A 179 -3.55 -15.84 -4.47
C LEU A 179 -4.59 -16.85 -3.96
N LEU A 180 -5.51 -17.30 -4.82
CA LEU A 180 -6.53 -18.25 -4.41
C LEU A 180 -6.01 -19.69 -4.49
N PRO A 181 -6.20 -20.50 -3.43
CA PRO A 181 -5.76 -21.87 -3.44
C PRO A 181 -6.53 -22.68 -4.50
N ASN A 182 -5.90 -23.76 -4.98
CA ASN A 182 -6.52 -24.77 -5.86
C ASN A 182 -6.98 -24.29 -7.25
N ARG A 183 -6.52 -23.13 -7.73
CA ARG A 183 -6.86 -22.63 -9.07
C ARG A 183 -6.10 -23.31 -10.19
N ILE A 184 -4.79 -23.55 -9.99
CA ILE A 184 -3.92 -24.13 -11.01
C ILE A 184 -3.47 -25.52 -10.59
N HIS A 185 -3.55 -26.42 -11.57
CA HIS A 185 -3.20 -27.83 -11.43
C HIS A 185 -1.92 -28.13 -12.21
N GLY A 186 -1.22 -29.18 -11.79
CA GLY A 186 0.01 -29.67 -12.40
C GLY A 186 0.25 -31.13 -12.06
N VAL A 187 1.43 -31.62 -12.41
CA VAL A 187 1.90 -32.96 -12.04
C VAL A 187 3.26 -32.81 -11.37
N CYS A 188 3.37 -33.27 -10.11
CA CYS A 188 4.62 -33.26 -9.38
C CYS A 188 5.58 -34.31 -9.96
N GLN A 189 6.82 -33.91 -10.19
CA GLN A 189 7.88 -34.80 -10.70
C GLN A 189 8.76 -35.36 -9.57
N SER A 190 8.37 -35.19 -8.31
CA SER A 190 9.12 -35.73 -7.16
C SER A 190 8.88 -37.22 -6.99
N GLN A 191 9.88 -37.94 -6.50
CA GLN A 191 9.75 -39.35 -6.13
C GLN A 191 8.76 -39.45 -4.95
N ASP A 192 7.78 -40.36 -5.07
CA ASP A 192 6.74 -40.62 -4.07
C ASP A 192 5.78 -39.44 -3.78
N CYS A 193 5.51 -38.59 -4.78
CA CYS A 193 4.54 -37.49 -4.67
C CYS A 193 3.53 -37.49 -5.82
N ASP A 194 2.28 -37.83 -5.53
CA ASP A 194 1.15 -37.74 -6.47
C ASP A 194 0.47 -36.36 -6.48
N GLY A 195 1.17 -35.34 -5.99
CA GLY A 195 0.61 -34.01 -5.82
C GLY A 195 0.26 -33.32 -7.14
N ARG A 196 -0.95 -32.76 -7.20
CA ARG A 196 -1.50 -32.13 -8.42
C ARG A 196 -1.76 -30.63 -8.30
N LEU A 197 -1.54 -30.05 -7.12
CA LEU A 197 -1.96 -28.69 -6.82
C LEU A 197 -0.75 -27.75 -6.74
N ALA A 198 -0.86 -26.62 -7.44
CA ALA A 198 0.12 -25.55 -7.38
C ALA A 198 -0.07 -24.69 -6.12
N GLU A 199 1.02 -24.44 -5.41
CA GLU A 199 1.11 -23.40 -4.41
C GLU A 199 2.07 -22.32 -4.91
N PHE A 200 1.53 -21.13 -5.17
CA PHE A 200 2.34 -19.97 -5.51
C PHE A 200 2.77 -19.22 -4.25
N TYR A 201 3.94 -18.59 -4.33
CA TYR A 201 4.46 -17.73 -3.28
C TYR A 201 5.39 -16.68 -3.89
N LEU A 202 5.55 -15.55 -3.21
CA LEU A 202 6.44 -14.49 -3.63
C LEU A 202 7.62 -14.35 -2.67
N LYS A 203 8.75 -13.90 -3.22
CA LYS A 203 9.99 -13.61 -2.50
C LYS A 203 10.48 -12.22 -2.83
N CYS A 204 11.25 -11.62 -1.93
CA CYS A 204 11.96 -10.38 -2.22
C CYS A 204 12.99 -10.59 -3.35
N ALA A 205 13.00 -9.68 -4.33
CA ALA A 205 13.96 -9.70 -5.44
C ALA A 205 15.27 -8.98 -5.13
N ALA A 206 15.28 -8.09 -4.12
CA ALA A 206 16.38 -7.18 -3.82
C ALA A 206 17.60 -7.86 -3.16
N HIS A 207 17.41 -9.05 -2.59
CA HIS A 207 18.49 -9.85 -1.99
C HIS A 207 18.28 -11.35 -2.26
N PRO A 208 19.33 -12.17 -2.12
CA PRO A 208 19.19 -13.62 -2.13
C PRO A 208 18.25 -14.09 -1.00
N THR A 209 17.33 -15.00 -1.32
CA THR A 209 16.29 -15.52 -0.40
C THR A 209 16.24 -17.05 -0.45
N CYS A 210 16.19 -17.69 0.71
CA CYS A 210 15.98 -19.15 0.81
C CYS A 210 14.54 -19.53 0.45
N ASP A 211 14.26 -20.79 0.14
CA ASP A 211 12.92 -21.26 -0.30
C ASP A 211 11.82 -21.12 0.75
N ASN A 212 12.18 -21.02 2.02
CA ASN A 212 11.25 -20.79 3.12
C ASN A 212 11.00 -19.30 3.41
N ASP A 213 11.80 -18.39 2.85
CA ASP A 213 11.67 -16.95 3.06
C ASP A 213 10.63 -16.37 2.08
N THR A 214 9.35 -16.48 2.46
CA THR A 214 8.22 -15.96 1.69
C THR A 214 7.84 -14.55 2.14
N SER A 215 7.57 -13.66 1.19
CA SER A 215 7.11 -12.30 1.45
C SER A 215 5.62 -12.15 1.08
N ALA A 216 4.91 -11.27 1.79
CA ALA A 216 3.50 -10.99 1.50
C ALA A 216 3.37 -10.27 0.16
N ALA A 217 2.48 -10.76 -0.71
CA ALA A 217 2.16 -10.12 -1.98
C ALA A 217 1.36 -8.84 -1.73
N LEU A 218 1.68 -7.79 -2.49
CA LEU A 218 0.95 -6.53 -2.48
C LEU A 218 0.28 -6.37 -3.85
N ASP A 219 -0.86 -7.02 -4.03
CA ASP A 219 -1.56 -7.16 -5.31
C ASP A 219 -2.15 -5.86 -5.85
N LEU A 220 -2.38 -4.88 -4.97
CA LEU A 220 -2.84 -3.54 -5.36
C LEU A 220 -1.71 -2.64 -5.83
N ILE A 221 -0.45 -3.00 -5.55
CA ILE A 221 0.71 -2.20 -5.96
C ILE A 221 1.17 -2.65 -7.34
N MET A 222 1.15 -1.73 -8.29
CA MET A 222 1.43 -1.99 -9.69
C MET A 222 2.51 -1.04 -10.22
N THR A 223 3.27 -1.53 -11.20
CA THR A 223 4.19 -0.69 -11.98
C THR A 223 3.38 0.21 -12.89
N ASN A 224 3.60 1.52 -12.82
CA ASN A 224 2.79 2.50 -13.56
C ASN A 224 3.24 2.63 -15.03
N THR A 225 3.09 1.55 -15.80
CA THR A 225 3.42 1.53 -17.24
C THR A 225 2.48 2.38 -18.08
N ARG A 226 1.28 2.65 -17.55
CA ARG A 226 0.23 3.47 -18.18
C ARG A 226 0.43 4.98 -17.97
N ARG A 227 1.42 5.39 -17.17
CA ARG A 227 1.71 6.80 -16.83
C ARG A 227 0.50 7.54 -16.26
N VAL A 228 -0.33 6.84 -15.48
CA VAL A 228 -1.53 7.42 -14.85
C VAL A 228 -1.11 8.32 -13.70
N PRO A 229 -1.59 9.57 -13.61
CA PRO A 229 -1.25 10.48 -12.52
C PRO A 229 -1.86 10.02 -11.19
N CYS A 230 -1.22 10.41 -10.09
CA CYS A 230 -1.74 10.18 -8.74
C CYS A 230 -3.01 11.01 -8.48
N ILE A 231 -4.03 10.41 -7.89
CA ILE A 231 -5.30 11.09 -7.51
C ILE A 231 -5.12 12.25 -6.53
N ALA A 232 -4.04 12.24 -5.75
CA ALA A 232 -3.80 13.18 -4.67
C ALA A 232 -2.85 14.32 -5.09
N CYS A 233 -1.69 13.98 -5.63
CA CYS A 233 -0.64 14.94 -5.99
C CYS A 233 -0.52 15.19 -7.50
N THR A 234 -1.28 14.48 -8.34
CA THR A 234 -1.22 14.55 -9.82
C THR A 234 0.10 14.13 -10.46
N ASP A 235 1.12 13.79 -9.67
CA ASP A 235 2.40 13.31 -10.19
C ASP A 235 2.30 11.92 -10.81
N ILE A 236 3.09 11.70 -11.87
CA ILE A 236 3.24 10.40 -12.52
C ILE A 236 4.49 9.72 -11.94
N VAL A 237 4.27 8.77 -11.04
CA VAL A 237 5.34 8.02 -10.36
C VAL A 237 5.15 6.52 -10.50
N THR A 238 6.18 5.74 -10.12
CA THR A 238 6.13 4.28 -10.07
C THR A 238 6.94 3.76 -8.87
N PRO A 239 6.46 2.76 -8.12
CA PRO A 239 5.14 2.11 -8.24
C PRO A 239 3.97 2.96 -7.71
N VAL A 240 2.75 2.52 -8.03
CA VAL A 240 1.49 3.11 -7.55
C VAL A 240 0.58 2.05 -6.95
N LEU A 241 -0.33 2.44 -6.06
CA LEU A 241 -1.41 1.59 -5.58
C LEU A 241 -2.68 1.87 -6.38
N VAL A 242 -3.36 0.82 -6.82
CA VAL A 242 -4.62 0.88 -7.56
C VAL A 242 -5.74 0.35 -6.68
N PHE A 243 -6.71 1.20 -6.34
CA PHE A 243 -7.86 0.80 -5.53
C PHE A 243 -8.80 -0.13 -6.30
N GLN A 244 -9.49 -1.03 -5.58
CA GLN A 244 -10.51 -1.93 -6.14
C GLN A 244 -11.90 -1.27 -6.24
N CYS A 245 -11.95 0.03 -6.53
CA CYS A 245 -13.21 0.74 -6.83
C CYS A 245 -13.58 0.58 -8.32
N ALA A 246 -14.83 0.92 -8.69
CA ALA A 246 -15.30 0.84 -10.07
C ALA A 246 -14.40 1.61 -11.07
N GLU A 247 -13.94 2.79 -10.69
CA GLU A 247 -13.07 3.64 -11.51
C GLU A 247 -11.58 3.29 -11.41
N ARG A 248 -11.20 2.35 -10.52
CA ARG A 248 -9.83 1.93 -10.25
C ARG A 248 -8.84 3.09 -10.08
N HIS A 249 -9.16 3.98 -9.13
CA HIS A 249 -8.33 5.14 -8.84
C HIS A 249 -6.90 4.76 -8.43
N VAL A 250 -5.94 5.55 -8.91
CA VAL A 250 -4.50 5.38 -8.71
C VAL A 250 -3.98 6.38 -7.69
N ILE A 251 -3.21 5.91 -6.72
CA ILE A 251 -2.54 6.76 -5.72
C ILE A 251 -1.06 6.37 -5.61
N CYS A 252 -0.15 7.34 -5.52
CA CYS A 252 1.25 7.04 -5.26
C CYS A 252 1.46 6.55 -3.82
N LEU A 253 2.55 5.82 -3.56
CA LEU A 253 2.81 5.26 -2.22
C LEU A 253 3.01 6.35 -1.15
N ASP A 254 3.59 7.51 -1.52
CA ASP A 254 3.79 8.61 -0.58
C ASP A 254 2.49 9.28 -0.17
N CYS A 255 1.54 9.44 -1.11
CA CYS A 255 0.21 9.94 -0.81
C CYS A 255 -0.65 8.88 -0.09
N PHE A 256 -0.46 7.59 -0.40
CA PHE A 256 -1.13 6.51 0.30
C PHE A 256 -0.69 6.40 1.76
N HIS A 257 0.62 6.56 2.03
CA HIS A 257 1.15 6.70 3.39
C HIS A 257 0.47 7.86 4.13
N LEU A 258 0.44 9.04 3.49
CA LEU A 258 -0.16 10.26 4.03
C LEU A 258 -1.64 10.09 4.37
N TYR A 259 -2.37 9.46 3.45
CA TYR A 259 -3.78 9.13 3.60
C TYR A 259 -4.01 8.21 4.80
N CYS A 260 -3.24 7.12 4.90
CA CYS A 260 -3.37 6.17 6.00
C CYS A 260 -3.04 6.82 7.36
N VAL A 261 -1.97 7.60 7.46
CA VAL A 261 -1.60 8.26 8.73
C VAL A 261 -2.64 9.31 9.15
N THR A 262 -3.12 10.13 8.21
CA THR A 262 -4.19 11.10 8.47
C THR A 262 -5.42 10.39 9.02
N ARG A 263 -5.88 9.32 8.37
CA ARG A 263 -7.05 8.54 8.82
C ARG A 263 -6.83 7.82 10.15
N LEU A 264 -5.61 7.39 10.45
CA LEU A 264 -5.26 6.79 11.74
C LEU A 264 -5.32 7.82 12.86
N ASN A 265 -4.86 9.04 12.61
CA ASN A 265 -4.94 10.15 13.56
C ASN A 265 -6.38 10.63 13.77
N GLU A 266 -7.18 10.68 12.71
CA GLU A 266 -8.59 11.08 12.77
C GLU A 266 -9.52 9.98 13.30
N ARG A 267 -9.00 8.77 13.50
CA ARG A 267 -9.78 7.58 13.87
C ARG A 267 -10.93 7.28 12.89
N GLN A 268 -10.62 7.33 11.59
CA GLN A 268 -11.57 7.12 10.50
C GLN A 268 -11.33 5.81 9.72
N PHE A 269 -10.73 4.81 10.36
CA PHE A 269 -10.71 3.46 9.80
C PHE A 269 -12.09 2.81 9.91
N ILE A 270 -12.51 2.13 8.86
CA ILE A 270 -13.81 1.47 8.77
C ILE A 270 -13.64 0.02 9.22
N GLN A 271 -14.48 -0.42 10.14
CA GLN A 271 -14.53 -1.81 10.57
C GLN A 271 -15.37 -2.64 9.59
N GLU A 272 -14.75 -3.66 9.00
CA GLU A 272 -15.40 -4.66 8.16
C GLU A 272 -15.34 -6.01 8.89
N PRO A 273 -16.46 -6.71 9.13
CA PRO A 273 -16.50 -7.90 10.00
C PRO A 273 -15.51 -9.02 9.63
N LEU A 274 -15.21 -9.22 8.35
CA LEU A 274 -14.33 -10.30 7.88
C LEU A 274 -12.87 -9.88 7.69
N VAL A 275 -12.60 -8.58 7.58
CA VAL A 275 -11.26 -8.03 7.26
C VAL A 275 -10.63 -7.38 8.50
N GLY A 276 -11.43 -6.85 9.41
CA GLY A 276 -10.99 -5.97 10.49
C GLY A 276 -11.07 -4.50 10.07
N TYR A 277 -10.14 -3.68 10.55
CA TYR A 277 -10.11 -2.25 10.23
C TYR A 277 -9.37 -1.99 8.93
N SER A 278 -10.02 -1.28 8.00
CA SER A 278 -9.44 -0.95 6.70
C SER A 278 -9.85 0.45 6.24
N LEU A 279 -9.34 0.85 5.08
CA LEU A 279 -9.64 2.12 4.42
C LEU A 279 -10.19 1.90 3.01
N PRO A 280 -11.17 2.71 2.58
CA PRO A 280 -11.65 2.72 1.21
C PRO A 280 -10.73 3.54 0.33
N CYS A 281 -11.07 3.59 -0.97
CA CYS A 281 -10.53 4.54 -1.92
C CYS A 281 -10.54 5.97 -1.34
N ALA A 282 -9.45 6.70 -1.57
CA ALA A 282 -9.28 8.08 -1.08
C ALA A 282 -10.39 9.04 -1.56
N ALA A 283 -10.98 8.76 -2.73
CA ALA A 283 -12.14 9.48 -3.27
C ALA A 283 -13.50 9.09 -2.64
N GLY A 284 -13.53 8.17 -1.67
CA GLY A 284 -14.76 7.76 -1.00
C GLY A 284 -15.67 6.84 -1.82
N CYS A 285 -15.14 6.14 -2.82
CA CYS A 285 -15.94 5.22 -3.64
C CYS A 285 -16.53 4.06 -2.82
N PRO A 286 -17.76 3.61 -3.13
CA PRO A 286 -18.36 2.44 -2.48
C PRO A 286 -17.58 1.16 -2.79
N ASP A 287 -17.70 0.16 -1.90
CA ASP A 287 -17.13 -1.20 -2.05
C ASP A 287 -15.62 -1.26 -2.38
N SER A 288 -14.88 -0.24 -1.95
CA SER A 288 -13.47 -0.06 -2.32
C SER A 288 -12.48 -0.32 -1.18
N LEU A 289 -12.94 -1.00 -0.11
CA LEU A 289 -12.12 -1.34 1.06
C LEU A 289 -10.94 -2.24 0.67
N ILE A 290 -9.76 -1.91 1.18
CA ILE A 290 -8.57 -2.74 1.03
C ILE A 290 -8.74 -4.01 1.86
N LYS A 291 -8.80 -5.17 1.20
CA LYS A 291 -9.02 -6.46 1.89
C LYS A 291 -7.73 -7.04 2.47
N GLU A 292 -6.62 -6.83 1.79
CA GLU A 292 -5.33 -7.37 2.20
C GLU A 292 -4.61 -6.36 3.11
N VAL A 293 -4.68 -6.59 4.41
CA VAL A 293 -4.15 -5.69 5.45
C VAL A 293 -2.64 -5.49 5.38
N HIS A 294 -1.91 -6.39 4.71
CA HIS A 294 -0.47 -6.23 4.52
C HIS A 294 -0.09 -4.99 3.70
N HIS A 295 -1.02 -4.39 2.93
CA HIS A 295 -0.79 -3.11 2.26
C HIS A 295 -0.51 -1.95 3.23
N PHE A 296 -1.09 -2.00 4.43
CA PHE A 296 -0.83 -0.98 5.46
C PHE A 296 0.59 -1.04 6.01
N ARG A 297 1.41 -2.04 5.68
CA ARG A 297 2.84 -2.04 6.02
C ARG A 297 3.65 -0.96 5.30
N VAL A 298 3.06 -0.31 4.29
CA VAL A 298 3.61 0.94 3.71
C VAL A 298 3.86 2.01 4.78
N LEU A 299 3.10 1.97 5.88
CA LEU A 299 3.18 2.91 6.99
C LEU A 299 4.55 2.92 7.70
N GLY A 300 5.33 1.84 7.55
CA GLY A 300 6.52 1.58 8.34
C GLY A 300 6.17 0.93 9.69
N ASP A 301 7.19 0.39 10.37
CA ASP A 301 7.01 -0.42 11.58
C ASP A 301 6.24 0.35 12.68
N GLU A 302 6.63 1.60 12.99
CA GLU A 302 6.01 2.41 14.06
C GLU A 302 4.51 2.67 13.84
N GLN A 303 4.14 3.15 12.65
CA GLN A 303 2.75 3.48 12.33
C GLN A 303 1.91 2.21 12.09
N TYR A 304 2.52 1.13 11.58
CA TYR A 304 1.84 -0.14 11.42
C TYR A 304 1.52 -0.79 12.77
N GLU A 305 2.41 -0.71 13.76
CA GLU A 305 2.13 -1.17 15.13
C GLU A 305 0.96 -0.41 15.77
N ARG A 306 0.86 0.89 15.50
CA ARG A 306 -0.27 1.71 15.94
C ARG A 306 -1.57 1.30 15.23
N TYR A 307 -1.53 1.01 13.94
CA TYR A 307 -2.66 0.42 13.22
C TYR A 307 -3.07 -0.95 13.81
N GLN A 308 -2.13 -1.81 14.17
CA GLN A 308 -2.45 -3.11 14.80
C GLN A 308 -3.14 -2.95 16.17
N ARG A 309 -2.78 -1.91 16.93
CA ARG A 309 -3.43 -1.57 18.21
C ARG A 309 -4.79 -0.90 18.06
N TYR A 310 -5.10 -0.37 16.88
CA TYR A 310 -6.32 0.41 16.61
C TYR A 310 -7.61 -0.32 17.03
N ALA A 311 -7.71 -1.62 16.73
CA ALA A 311 -8.89 -2.41 17.10
C ALA A 311 -9.09 -2.49 18.62
N ALA A 312 -7.99 -2.65 19.38
CA ALA A 312 -8.03 -2.66 20.83
C ALA A 312 -8.40 -1.27 21.38
N GLU A 313 -7.84 -0.21 20.80
CA GLU A 313 -8.16 1.16 21.19
C GLU A 313 -9.64 1.51 20.95
N GLU A 314 -10.20 1.16 19.79
CA GLU A 314 -11.62 1.36 19.49
C GLU A 314 -12.52 0.58 20.43
N CYS A 315 -12.15 -0.66 20.76
CA CYS A 315 -12.88 -1.46 21.73
C CYS A 315 -12.92 -0.79 23.11
N VAL A 316 -11.80 -0.19 23.55
CA VAL A 316 -11.73 0.56 24.82
C VAL A 316 -12.63 1.80 24.77
N LEU A 317 -12.62 2.55 23.67
CA LEU A 317 -13.46 3.73 23.49
C LEU A 317 -14.96 3.38 23.47
N GLN A 318 -15.35 2.27 22.83
CA GLN A 318 -16.73 1.79 22.82
C GLN A 318 -17.21 1.39 24.23
N MET A 319 -16.32 0.94 25.11
CA MET A 319 -16.63 0.69 26.52
C MET A 319 -16.65 1.96 27.39
N GLY A 320 -16.49 3.15 26.81
CA GLY A 320 -16.45 4.42 27.54
C GLY A 320 -15.08 4.76 28.15
N GLY A 321 -14.04 4.01 27.77
CA GLY A 321 -12.66 4.26 28.17
C GLY A 321 -12.03 5.48 27.48
N VAL A 322 -10.78 5.76 27.84
CA VAL A 322 -9.98 6.87 27.29
C VAL A 322 -8.59 6.40 26.92
N LEU A 323 -7.97 7.06 25.94
CA LEU A 323 -6.60 6.76 25.52
C LEU A 323 -5.62 7.74 26.16
N CYS A 324 -4.45 7.24 26.53
CA CYS A 324 -3.37 8.07 27.03
C CYS A 324 -2.92 9.08 25.94
N PRO A 325 -2.94 10.40 26.22
CA PRO A 325 -2.54 11.43 25.25
C PRO A 325 -1.02 11.56 25.09
N ALA A 326 -0.23 10.91 25.95
CA ALA A 326 1.22 11.01 25.93
C ALA A 326 1.79 10.48 24.60
N PRO A 327 2.73 11.21 23.96
CA PRO A 327 3.36 10.79 22.71
C PRO A 327 3.95 9.37 22.82
N GLY A 328 3.63 8.50 21.87
CA GLY A 328 4.16 7.13 21.81
C GLY A 328 3.54 6.11 22.77
N CYS A 329 2.74 6.52 23.77
CA CYS A 329 2.07 5.59 24.68
C CYS A 329 0.77 5.02 24.08
N GLY A 330 -0.26 5.86 23.93
CA GLY A 330 -1.55 5.46 23.36
C GLY A 330 -2.28 4.33 24.12
N ALA A 331 -1.91 4.05 25.37
CA ALA A 331 -2.53 2.99 26.16
C ALA A 331 -4.03 3.22 26.34
N GLY A 332 -4.83 2.16 26.16
CA GLY A 332 -6.26 2.18 26.42
C GLY A 332 -6.56 2.01 27.91
N LEU A 333 -7.20 3.01 28.51
CA LEU A 333 -7.49 3.08 29.93
C LEU A 333 -9.01 2.97 30.14
N LEU A 334 -9.43 2.08 31.03
CA LEU A 334 -10.81 1.97 31.50
C LEU A 334 -10.84 2.49 32.94
N PRO A 335 -10.97 3.81 33.15
CA PRO A 335 -11.06 4.36 34.50
C PRO A 335 -12.30 3.79 35.21
N VAL A 336 -12.10 3.32 36.45
CA VAL A 336 -13.15 2.70 37.28
C VAL A 336 -14.19 3.73 37.72
N ASP A 337 -13.77 4.99 37.84
CA ASP A 337 -14.60 6.12 38.24
C ASP A 337 -14.75 7.11 37.08
N ASP A 338 -15.89 7.80 37.03
CA ASP A 338 -16.17 8.88 36.05
C ASP A 338 -15.38 10.17 36.36
N GLY A 339 -14.30 10.05 37.14
CA GLY A 339 -13.46 11.12 37.62
C GLY A 339 -12.68 11.80 36.49
N ARG A 340 -12.46 13.11 36.67
CA ARG A 340 -11.72 13.95 35.72
C ARG A 340 -10.21 13.70 35.73
N ARG A 341 -9.68 13.10 36.79
CA ARG A 341 -8.27 12.73 36.93
C ARG A 341 -8.06 11.31 36.42
N VAL A 342 -7.31 11.15 35.33
CA VAL A 342 -6.96 9.84 34.78
C VAL A 342 -5.45 9.64 34.89
N CYS A 343 -5.03 8.48 35.40
CA CYS A 343 -3.63 8.11 35.53
C CYS A 343 -3.33 6.96 34.56
N CYS A 344 -2.31 7.11 33.71
CA CYS A 344 -1.79 6.02 32.90
C CYS A 344 -0.85 5.16 33.76
N GLU A 345 -1.40 4.28 34.59
CA GLU A 345 -0.62 3.49 35.56
C GLU A 345 0.41 2.57 34.89
N LEU A 346 1.61 2.48 35.50
CA LEU A 346 2.72 1.61 35.09
C LEU A 346 2.49 0.12 35.42
N GLY A 347 1.23 -0.33 35.48
CA GLY A 347 0.90 -1.73 35.71
C GLY A 347 1.39 -2.60 34.55
N ASN A 348 2.18 -3.65 34.86
CA ASN A 348 2.76 -4.59 33.89
C ASN A 348 3.66 -3.97 32.79
N GLY A 349 4.21 -2.77 33.02
CA GLY A 349 5.20 -2.15 32.11
C GLY A 349 4.63 -1.53 30.82
N LEU A 350 3.31 -1.32 30.73
CA LEU A 350 2.65 -0.78 29.52
C LEU A 350 2.20 0.69 29.63
N GLY A 351 2.02 1.23 30.83
CA GLY A 351 1.67 2.64 31.03
C GLY A 351 2.87 3.58 31.09
N CYS A 352 2.65 4.88 30.88
CA CYS A 352 3.72 5.89 30.89
C CYS A 352 3.77 6.74 32.17
N GLY A 353 2.87 6.53 33.13
CA GLY A 353 2.79 7.30 34.36
C GLY A 353 2.19 8.71 34.22
N PHE A 354 1.76 9.10 33.02
CA PHE A 354 1.20 10.43 32.78
C PHE A 354 -0.18 10.58 33.41
N VAL A 355 -0.39 11.68 34.13
CA VAL A 355 -1.65 12.02 34.78
C VAL A 355 -2.28 13.18 34.05
N PHE A 356 -3.48 12.97 33.52
CA PHE A 356 -4.14 13.92 32.64
C PHE A 356 -5.60 14.14 32.99
N CYS A 357 -6.13 15.27 32.52
CA CYS A 357 -7.53 15.60 32.61
C CYS A 357 -8.33 14.84 31.54
N ARG A 358 -9.40 14.13 31.94
CA ARG A 358 -10.26 13.40 31.01
C ARG A 358 -10.87 14.28 29.91
N ASP A 359 -11.25 15.50 30.26
CA ASP A 359 -12.04 16.36 29.38
C ASP A 359 -11.18 17.08 28.34
N CYS A 360 -10.09 17.72 28.76
CA CYS A 360 -9.20 18.45 27.85
C CYS A 360 -7.97 17.65 27.41
N LYS A 361 -7.72 16.47 27.99
CA LYS A 361 -6.58 15.58 27.69
C LYS A 361 -5.19 16.23 27.86
N GLU A 362 -5.14 17.34 28.60
CA GLU A 362 -3.91 18.02 29.03
C GLU A 362 -3.45 17.49 30.40
N GLU A 363 -2.27 17.92 30.85
CA GLU A 363 -1.78 17.64 32.21
C GLU A 363 -2.86 17.97 33.25
N TYR A 364 -3.01 17.10 34.26
CA TYR A 364 -4.07 17.24 35.24
C TYR A 364 -3.99 18.58 35.97
N HIS A 365 -5.12 19.27 36.05
CA HIS A 365 -5.22 20.57 36.69
C HIS A 365 -6.51 20.67 37.51
N GLU A 366 -6.46 21.48 38.57
CA GLU A 366 -7.62 21.81 39.39
C GLU A 366 -8.28 23.10 38.85
N GLY A 367 -9.61 23.10 38.70
CA GLY A 367 -10.38 24.20 38.08
C GLY A 367 -10.84 23.93 36.64
N PRO A 368 -11.66 24.82 36.04
CA PRO A 368 -12.29 24.59 34.74
C PRO A 368 -11.27 24.48 33.59
N CYS A 369 -11.52 23.60 32.62
CA CYS A 369 -10.71 23.49 31.41
C CYS A 369 -10.74 24.82 30.65
N ARG A 370 -9.60 25.52 30.57
CA ARG A 370 -9.50 26.81 29.85
C ARG A 370 -9.95 26.75 28.39
N HIS A 371 -9.94 25.56 27.78
CA HIS A 371 -10.20 25.36 26.35
C HIS A 371 -11.58 24.76 26.01
N MET A 372 -12.44 24.46 27.00
CA MET A 372 -13.78 23.88 26.73
C MET A 372 -14.85 24.90 26.33
N MET A 373 -14.58 26.20 26.36
CA MET A 373 -15.55 27.24 26.01
C MET A 373 -15.77 27.41 24.49
N ALA A 374 -15.08 26.65 23.62
CA ALA A 374 -15.17 26.79 22.16
C ALA A 374 -15.42 25.48 21.38
N ALA A 375 -15.68 24.35 22.04
CA ALA A 375 -15.90 23.05 21.36
C ALA A 375 -17.39 22.73 21.08
N ALA A 376 -18.26 23.75 21.03
CA ALA A 376 -19.71 23.58 20.81
C ALA A 376 -20.22 24.16 19.49
N THR A 377 -19.34 24.50 18.55
CA THR A 377 -19.71 24.72 17.15
C THR A 377 -19.07 23.63 16.33
N GLY A 378 -19.90 22.72 15.81
CA GLY A 378 -19.48 21.61 14.97
C GLY A 378 -18.59 22.10 13.83
N SER A 379 -17.29 21.88 13.99
CA SER A 379 -16.37 21.93 12.88
C SER A 379 -16.69 20.70 12.03
N THR A 380 -17.41 20.94 10.93
CA THR A 380 -17.55 19.97 9.85
C THR A 380 -16.15 19.44 9.55
N LEU A 381 -15.88 18.19 9.93
CA LEU A 381 -14.66 17.47 9.62
C LEU A 381 -14.49 17.49 8.11
N GLN A 382 -13.66 18.39 7.61
CA GLN A 382 -13.32 18.48 6.21
C GLN A 382 -12.33 17.35 5.94
N GLY A 383 -12.89 16.14 5.81
CA GLY A 383 -12.14 14.93 5.53
C GLY A 383 -11.36 15.08 4.24
N TYR A 384 -10.32 14.26 4.07
CA TYR A 384 -9.46 14.21 2.88
C TYR A 384 -10.24 14.50 1.57
N ILE A 385 -10.11 15.71 1.00
CA ILE A 385 -10.84 16.12 -0.20
C ILE A 385 -9.94 15.91 -1.42
N VAL A 386 -10.30 14.90 -2.20
CA VAL A 386 -9.74 14.69 -3.54
C VAL A 386 -10.38 15.69 -4.50
N ASP A 387 -9.55 16.27 -5.37
CA ASP A 387 -10.00 17.12 -6.46
C ASP A 387 -10.73 16.29 -7.54
N GLU A 388 -11.88 16.78 -8.02
CA GLU A 388 -12.74 16.02 -8.95
C GLU A 388 -12.09 15.81 -10.32
N GLU A 389 -11.32 16.79 -10.83
CA GLU A 389 -10.59 16.66 -12.09
C GLU A 389 -9.41 15.68 -11.94
N ALA A 390 -8.73 15.71 -10.79
CA ALA A 390 -7.67 14.75 -10.48
C ALA A 390 -8.21 13.31 -10.38
N ALA A 391 -9.41 13.12 -9.81
CA ALA A 391 -10.06 11.81 -9.75
C ALA A 391 -10.36 11.24 -11.15
N LEU A 392 -10.88 12.06 -12.06
CA LEU A 392 -11.15 11.65 -13.44
C LEU A 392 -9.89 11.23 -14.20
N CYS A 393 -8.78 11.94 -13.98
CA CYS A 393 -7.50 11.66 -14.63
C CYS A 393 -6.76 10.46 -14.01
N ALA A 394 -7.01 10.15 -12.73
CA ALA A 394 -6.31 9.10 -11.99
C ALA A 394 -6.93 7.70 -12.14
N ARG A 395 -7.66 7.44 -13.22
CA ARG A 395 -8.32 6.14 -13.47
C ARG A 395 -7.39 5.17 -14.18
N TRP A 396 -7.15 4.01 -13.57
CA TRP A 396 -6.22 3.01 -14.11
C TRP A 396 -6.65 2.49 -15.49
N ASP A 397 -7.95 2.30 -15.69
CA ASP A 397 -8.53 1.71 -16.90
C ASP A 397 -8.93 2.74 -17.96
N GLN A 398 -8.43 3.99 -17.88
CA GLN A 398 -8.58 4.94 -18.97
C GLN A 398 -7.95 4.32 -20.24
N ALA A 399 -8.83 3.88 -21.14
CA ALA A 399 -8.45 3.16 -22.35
C ALA A 399 -7.50 4.02 -23.19
N SER A 400 -6.21 3.69 -23.19
CA SER A 400 -5.33 4.16 -24.25
C SER A 400 -5.90 3.64 -25.56
N GLN A 401 -6.25 4.58 -26.45
CA GLN A 401 -6.68 4.32 -27.83
C GLN A 401 -5.64 3.52 -28.65
N ASP A 402 -4.48 3.20 -28.08
CA ASP A 402 -3.41 2.35 -28.63
C ASP A 402 -3.73 0.84 -28.66
N THR A 403 -5.01 0.44 -28.67
CA THR A 403 -5.39 -0.97 -28.45
C THR A 403 -5.26 -1.86 -29.70
N ILE A 404 -4.97 -1.31 -30.88
CA ILE A 404 -4.91 -2.12 -32.12
C ILE A 404 -3.49 -2.61 -32.45
N ALA A 405 -2.42 -2.00 -31.91
CA ALA A 405 -1.04 -2.35 -32.29
C ALA A 405 -0.33 -3.38 -31.39
N LYS A 406 -0.92 -3.77 -30.25
CA LYS A 406 -0.23 -4.54 -29.17
C LYS A 406 -0.79 -5.93 -28.89
N THR A 407 -1.69 -6.47 -29.73
CA THR A 407 -2.30 -7.81 -29.52
C THR A 407 -1.53 -8.93 -30.21
N THR A 408 -0.71 -8.61 -31.22
CA THR A 408 0.08 -9.58 -31.99
C THR A 408 1.57 -9.22 -32.04
N HIS A 409 2.43 -10.22 -31.80
CA HIS A 409 3.88 -10.08 -31.92
C HIS A 409 4.46 -11.27 -32.72
N PRO A 410 5.48 -11.03 -33.57
CA PRO A 410 6.11 -12.11 -34.32
C PRO A 410 6.95 -12.98 -33.39
N CYS A 411 6.88 -14.30 -33.59
CA CYS A 411 7.72 -15.26 -32.90
C CYS A 411 9.21 -14.93 -33.14
N PRO A 412 10.05 -14.75 -32.11
CA PRO A 412 11.47 -14.38 -32.29
C PRO A 412 12.26 -15.34 -33.20
N LYS A 413 11.92 -16.64 -33.17
CA LYS A 413 12.59 -17.68 -33.96
C LYS A 413 12.09 -17.84 -35.41
N CYS A 414 10.79 -17.75 -35.66
CA CYS A 414 10.21 -18.07 -36.99
C CYS A 414 9.36 -16.95 -37.61
N GLN A 415 9.25 -15.81 -36.92
CA GLN A 415 8.56 -14.59 -37.35
C GLN A 415 7.06 -14.73 -37.64
N VAL A 416 6.46 -15.90 -37.37
CA VAL A 416 5.01 -16.10 -37.45
C VAL A 416 4.34 -15.21 -36.40
N PRO A 417 3.30 -14.43 -36.76
CA PRO A 417 2.56 -13.63 -35.79
C PRO A 417 1.85 -14.54 -34.79
N VAL A 418 2.01 -14.22 -33.51
CA VAL A 418 1.34 -14.90 -32.39
C VAL A 418 0.53 -13.86 -31.64
N GLU A 419 -0.73 -14.17 -31.38
CA GLU A 419 -1.66 -13.33 -30.61
C GLU A 419 -1.58 -13.67 -29.12
N LYS A 420 -1.66 -12.65 -28.26
CA LYS A 420 -1.70 -12.82 -26.82
C LYS A 420 -3.13 -13.05 -26.34
N ASN A 421 -3.44 -14.28 -25.94
CA ASN A 421 -4.72 -14.63 -25.33
C ASN A 421 -4.60 -14.60 -23.79
N GLY A 422 -5.02 -13.48 -23.19
CA GLY A 422 -5.07 -13.29 -21.74
C GLY A 422 -3.84 -12.60 -21.12
N GLY A 423 -3.70 -12.69 -19.80
CA GLY A 423 -2.67 -11.97 -19.04
C GLY A 423 -1.30 -12.66 -18.97
N CYS A 424 -1.19 -13.93 -19.36
CA CYS A 424 0.07 -14.69 -19.26
C CYS A 424 1.12 -14.17 -20.26
N MET A 425 2.38 -14.07 -19.82
CA MET A 425 3.51 -13.62 -20.64
C MET A 425 4.32 -14.78 -21.23
N HIS A 426 4.01 -16.03 -20.86
CA HIS A 426 4.63 -17.23 -21.43
C HIS A 426 3.92 -17.61 -22.73
N MET A 427 4.60 -17.38 -23.85
CA MET A 427 4.07 -17.62 -25.19
C MET A 427 4.71 -18.87 -25.78
N VAL A 428 3.91 -19.69 -26.46
CA VAL A 428 4.38 -20.85 -27.22
C VAL A 428 4.03 -20.65 -28.69
N CYS A 429 5.01 -20.77 -29.58
CA CYS A 429 4.76 -20.63 -31.01
C CYS A 429 3.82 -21.75 -31.50
N PRO A 430 2.68 -21.42 -32.14
CA PRO A 430 1.70 -22.41 -32.58
C PRO A 430 2.22 -23.27 -33.74
N ARG A 431 3.28 -22.85 -34.44
CA ARG A 431 3.85 -23.59 -35.57
C ARG A 431 4.48 -24.90 -35.06
N PRO A 432 4.02 -26.09 -35.53
CA PRO A 432 4.48 -27.38 -35.01
C PRO A 432 5.98 -27.64 -35.17
N GLN A 433 6.59 -27.03 -36.19
CA GLN A 433 8.03 -27.12 -36.49
C GLN A 433 8.89 -26.20 -35.63
N CYS A 434 8.29 -25.18 -34.99
CA CYS A 434 9.01 -24.19 -34.19
C CYS A 434 8.86 -24.48 -32.70
N LYS A 435 7.61 -24.52 -32.20
CA LYS A 435 7.25 -24.71 -30.77
C LYS A 435 8.12 -23.91 -29.78
N PHE A 436 8.65 -22.77 -30.21
CA PHE A 436 9.54 -21.96 -29.40
C PHE A 436 8.78 -21.29 -28.27
N GLU A 437 9.30 -21.40 -27.06
CA GLU A 437 8.73 -20.78 -25.86
C GLU A 437 9.45 -19.46 -25.57
N TRP A 438 8.70 -18.37 -25.44
CA TRP A 438 9.27 -17.03 -25.34
C TRP A 438 8.44 -16.11 -24.46
N CYS A 439 9.06 -15.04 -23.95
CA CYS A 439 8.41 -14.03 -23.13
C CYS A 439 7.78 -12.93 -24.00
N TRP A 440 6.48 -12.65 -23.84
CA TRP A 440 5.77 -11.60 -24.56
C TRP A 440 6.42 -10.21 -24.42
N LEU A 441 6.84 -9.85 -23.21
CA LEU A 441 7.42 -8.54 -22.89
C LEU A 441 8.87 -8.41 -23.36
N CYS A 442 9.70 -9.41 -23.05
CA CYS A 442 11.15 -9.34 -23.31
C CYS A 442 11.53 -9.79 -24.73
N ARG A 443 10.67 -10.54 -25.44
CA ARG A 443 10.94 -11.15 -26.75
C ARG A 443 12.17 -12.08 -26.78
N VAL A 444 12.53 -12.65 -25.63
CA VAL A 444 13.61 -13.64 -25.46
C VAL A 444 13.04 -15.02 -25.12
N GLU A 445 13.89 -16.05 -25.14
CA GLU A 445 13.53 -17.40 -24.71
C GLU A 445 12.99 -17.41 -23.27
N TRP A 446 11.93 -18.18 -23.04
CA TRP A 446 11.28 -18.25 -21.75
C TRP A 446 12.24 -18.77 -20.68
N ASN A 447 12.38 -18.01 -19.59
CA ASN A 447 13.37 -18.30 -18.55
C ASN A 447 12.83 -17.96 -17.15
N ARG A 448 13.58 -18.40 -16.12
CA ARG A 448 13.20 -18.22 -14.71
C ARG A 448 13.14 -16.76 -14.24
N GLU A 449 13.83 -15.86 -14.93
CA GLU A 449 13.80 -14.43 -14.63
C GLU A 449 12.48 -13.81 -15.10
N CYS A 450 12.06 -14.11 -16.34
CA CYS A 450 10.77 -13.69 -16.88
C CYS A 450 9.61 -14.26 -16.05
N MET A 451 9.68 -15.56 -15.74
CA MET A 451 8.73 -16.24 -14.86
C MET A 451 8.62 -15.59 -13.47
N GLY A 452 9.74 -15.13 -12.92
CA GLY A 452 9.78 -14.49 -11.60
C GLY A 452 9.27 -13.07 -11.60
N ASN A 453 9.70 -12.26 -12.58
CA ASN A 453 9.51 -10.82 -12.56
C ASN A 453 8.17 -10.41 -13.17
N HIS A 454 7.66 -11.14 -14.18
CA HIS A 454 6.46 -10.74 -14.92
C HIS A 454 5.78 -11.93 -15.60
N TRP A 455 5.39 -12.95 -14.82
CA TRP A 455 4.68 -14.12 -15.37
C TRP A 455 3.35 -13.72 -16.03
N PHE A 456 2.65 -12.77 -15.44
CA PHE A 456 1.44 -12.16 -15.98
C PHE A 456 1.49 -10.65 -15.77
N GLY A 457 0.64 -9.91 -16.49
CA GLY A 457 0.56 -8.46 -16.43
C GLY A 457 -0.51 -7.88 -17.33
#